data_AF-A0AAD8GEU8-F1
#
_entry.id   AF-A0AAD8GEU8-F1
#
_cell.length_a   1.000
_cell.length_b   1.000
_cell.length_c   1.000
_cell.angle_alpha   90.00
_cell.angle_beta   90.00
_cell.angle_gamma   90.00
#
_symmetry.space_group_name_H-M   'P 1'
#
loop_
_entity.id
_entity.type
_entity.pdbx_description
1 polymer ?
#
loop_
_entity_poly.entity_id
_entity_poly.type
_entity_poly.pdbx_seq_one_letter_code
_entity_poly.pdbx_strand_id
1 'polypeptide(L)'
;QNIGESILYLWVETIREFLVEKSHSHGLSPVLKKTTEEVVEDLEDYFTPGFQFPKCQDQIQALALLASEGLEDEELPPIKHGEPITDRRSTFQPHLAPVVTPKQVKMVLDKLYENKKIASATHNIHAYRIYCEDKQTFLQDCEDDGETAAGGRLLHLLQILDVRNVMVVVSRWYGGILLGPDRFKHINNCARNILVEENYIESTDDPAKSGGKNKKQKSKKGK
;
A
#
# COMPACT_ATOMS: atom_id res chain seq x y z
N GLN A 1 -18.46 -20.11 -8.74
CA GLN A 1 -17.32 -20.43 -9.62
C GLN A 1 -17.06 -19.20 -10.46
N ASN A 2 -15.96 -18.51 -10.20
CA ASN A 2 -15.29 -17.56 -11.10
C ASN A 2 -13.89 -17.37 -10.52
N ILE A 3 -13.06 -18.40 -10.71
CA ILE A 3 -11.63 -18.38 -10.42
C ILE A 3 -10.95 -18.14 -11.76
N GLY A 4 -10.25 -17.01 -11.89
CA GLY A 4 -9.34 -16.76 -13.01
C GLY A 4 -9.79 -15.75 -14.06
N GLU A 5 -10.87 -14.99 -13.87
CA GLU A 5 -11.13 -13.86 -14.76
C GLU A 5 -10.22 -12.68 -14.39
N SER A 6 -9.33 -12.34 -15.32
CA SER A 6 -8.42 -11.20 -15.20
C SER A 6 -9.23 -9.93 -15.08
N ILE A 7 -9.22 -9.36 -13.87
CA ILE A 7 -9.94 -8.14 -13.47
C ILE A 7 -9.62 -6.98 -14.42
N LEU A 8 -8.45 -7.00 -15.08
CA LEU A 8 -8.08 -6.03 -16.10
C LEU A 8 -9.07 -5.96 -17.27
N TYR A 9 -9.64 -7.09 -17.73
CA TYR A 9 -10.59 -7.07 -18.85
C TYR A 9 -11.89 -6.38 -18.46
N LEU A 10 -12.40 -6.63 -17.26
CA LEU A 10 -13.62 -5.99 -16.74
C LEU A 10 -13.44 -4.47 -16.65
N TRP A 11 -12.28 -4.00 -16.22
CA TRP A 11 -12.00 -2.56 -16.14
C TRP A 11 -11.80 -1.91 -17.51
N VAL A 12 -11.15 -2.61 -18.45
CA VAL A 12 -10.98 -2.12 -19.83
C VAL A 12 -12.33 -2.02 -20.56
N GLU A 13 -13.21 -3.01 -20.40
CA GLU A 13 -14.55 -2.99 -20.99
C GLU A 13 -15.39 -1.83 -20.40
N THR A 14 -15.34 -1.64 -19.09
CA THR A 14 -16.05 -0.55 -18.39
C THR A 14 -15.59 0.83 -18.88
N ILE A 15 -14.28 1.04 -19.05
CA ILE A 15 -13.73 2.31 -19.55
C ILE A 15 -14.10 2.52 -21.02
N ARG A 16 -14.14 1.45 -21.82
CA ARG A 16 -14.52 1.51 -23.24
C ARG A 16 -15.98 1.92 -23.40
N GLU A 17 -16.88 1.32 -22.62
CA GLU A 17 -18.31 1.67 -22.62
C GLU A 17 -18.52 3.13 -22.25
N PHE A 18 -17.85 3.59 -21.19
CA PHE A 18 -17.91 4.99 -20.74
C PHE A 18 -17.42 5.99 -21.81
N LEU A 19 -16.33 5.68 -22.51
CA LEU A 19 -15.81 6.53 -23.59
C LEU A 19 -16.73 6.59 -24.80
N VAL A 20 -17.34 5.47 -25.16
CA VAL A 20 -18.32 5.39 -26.26
C VAL A 20 -19.59 6.18 -25.90
N GLU A 21 -20.08 6.07 -24.68
CA GLU A 21 -21.24 6.85 -24.22
C GLU A 21 -20.98 8.36 -24.29
N LYS A 22 -19.78 8.79 -23.87
CA LYS A 22 -19.38 10.20 -23.96
C LYS A 22 -19.27 10.71 -25.40
N SER A 23 -18.81 9.89 -26.36
CA SER A 23 -18.71 10.33 -27.75
C SER A 23 -20.08 10.55 -28.41
N HIS A 24 -21.13 9.86 -27.93
CA HIS A 24 -22.49 10.03 -28.43
C HIS A 24 -23.21 11.26 -27.84
N SER A 25 -22.73 11.79 -26.71
CA SER A 25 -23.33 12.94 -26.02
C SER A 25 -22.89 14.32 -26.50
N HIS A 26 -21.97 14.44 -27.47
CA HIS A 26 -21.49 15.74 -27.95
C HIS A 26 -21.41 15.83 -29.48
N GLY A 27 -22.56 15.77 -30.14
CA GLY A 27 -22.71 16.02 -31.57
C GLY A 27 -23.65 17.17 -31.87
N LEU A 28 -23.16 18.42 -31.82
CA LEU A 28 -23.82 19.57 -32.44
C LEU A 28 -22.77 20.50 -33.05
N SER A 29 -22.57 20.36 -34.36
CA SER A 29 -21.90 21.34 -35.22
C SER A 29 -22.94 22.32 -35.75
N PRO A 30 -22.62 23.62 -35.93
CA PRO A 30 -23.27 24.42 -36.95
C PRO A 30 -22.34 24.71 -38.13
N VAL A 31 -22.96 24.55 -39.29
CA VAL A 31 -22.51 24.71 -40.67
C VAL A 31 -22.16 26.18 -40.98
N LEU A 32 -21.08 26.44 -41.74
CA LEU A 32 -20.88 27.72 -42.42
C LEU A 32 -20.73 27.52 -43.93
N LYS A 33 -21.61 28.18 -44.70
CA LYS A 33 -21.61 28.29 -46.17
C LYS A 33 -20.86 29.56 -46.60
N LYS A 34 -20.28 29.51 -47.82
CA LYS A 34 -19.76 30.54 -48.76
C LYS A 34 -20.17 32.02 -48.46
N THR A 35 -19.40 33.08 -48.82
CA THR A 35 -19.00 33.48 -50.19
C THR A 35 -18.12 34.77 -50.18
N THR A 36 -17.24 34.92 -51.20
CA THR A 36 -16.81 36.14 -51.96
C THR A 36 -15.92 37.29 -51.39
N GLU A 37 -14.78 37.46 -52.09
CA GLU A 37 -14.15 38.67 -52.70
C GLU A 37 -13.56 39.86 -51.89
N GLU A 38 -12.24 40.07 -52.16
CA GLU A 38 -11.43 41.31 -52.33
C GLU A 38 -11.53 42.44 -51.28
N VAL A 39 -10.47 43.10 -50.77
CA VAL A 39 -9.36 43.85 -51.43
C VAL A 39 -8.20 44.05 -50.42
N VAL A 40 -7.00 44.23 -50.97
CA VAL A 40 -5.64 44.44 -50.43
C VAL A 40 -5.43 45.63 -49.47
N GLU A 41 -4.50 45.49 -48.50
CA GLU A 41 -3.30 46.36 -48.31
C GLU A 41 -2.48 45.96 -47.05
N ASP A 42 -1.20 45.65 -47.29
CA ASP A 42 0.02 45.83 -46.49
C ASP A 42 0.02 45.64 -44.95
N LEU A 43 0.83 44.69 -44.45
CA LEU A 43 2.17 44.93 -43.85
C LEU A 43 2.64 43.65 -43.11
N GLU A 44 3.73 43.04 -43.57
CA GLU A 44 4.46 42.02 -42.81
C GLU A 44 5.25 42.70 -41.67
N ASP A 45 4.94 42.37 -40.41
CA ASP A 45 5.93 42.40 -39.34
C ASP A 45 5.53 41.51 -38.14
N TYR A 46 6.56 41.08 -37.42
CA TYR A 46 6.66 39.87 -36.62
C TYR A 46 5.93 39.85 -35.24
N PHE A 47 5.36 38.68 -34.91
CA PHE A 47 5.44 37.97 -33.61
C PHE A 47 4.66 38.50 -32.35
N THR A 48 3.86 37.59 -31.76
CA THR A 48 3.25 37.51 -30.38
C THR A 48 1.75 37.91 -30.22
N PRO A 49 1.05 37.55 -29.10
CA PRO A 49 0.16 36.38 -29.03
C PRO A 49 -1.25 36.72 -28.44
N GLY A 50 -2.33 36.08 -28.92
CA GLY A 50 -3.65 36.43 -28.38
C GLY A 50 -4.83 35.61 -28.87
N PHE A 51 -4.80 34.28 -28.71
CA PHE A 51 -6.02 33.48 -28.71
C PHE A 51 -6.51 33.33 -27.27
N GLN A 52 -7.51 34.14 -26.90
CA GLN A 52 -8.17 34.02 -25.62
C GLN A 52 -9.16 32.86 -25.65
N PHE A 53 -8.71 31.71 -25.14
CA PHE A 53 -9.58 30.61 -24.74
C PHE A 53 -10.62 31.12 -23.73
N PRO A 54 -11.90 30.71 -23.81
CA PRO A 54 -12.84 30.91 -22.71
C PRO A 54 -12.26 30.27 -21.45
N LYS A 55 -12.13 31.05 -20.37
CA LYS A 55 -11.60 30.58 -19.09
C LYS A 55 -12.55 29.54 -18.51
N CYS A 56 -12.24 28.26 -18.73
CA CYS A 56 -12.87 27.14 -18.06
C CYS A 56 -12.28 27.02 -16.64
N GLN A 57 -12.52 28.03 -15.78
CA GLN A 57 -12.07 28.02 -14.38
C GLN A 57 -13.13 27.39 -13.47
N ASP A 58 -14.41 27.48 -13.86
CA ASP A 58 -15.52 27.11 -12.97
C ASP A 58 -15.83 25.60 -12.94
N GLN A 59 -15.40 24.83 -13.95
CA GLN A 59 -15.64 23.38 -13.99
C GLN A 59 -14.62 22.57 -13.17
N ILE A 60 -13.43 23.13 -12.91
CA ILE A 60 -12.41 22.47 -12.07
C ILE A 60 -12.82 22.54 -10.60
N GLN A 61 -13.46 23.65 -10.20
CA GLN A 61 -13.93 23.84 -8.82
C GLN A 61 -15.10 22.91 -8.47
N ALA A 62 -15.99 22.61 -9.43
CA ALA A 62 -17.12 21.71 -9.22
C ALA A 62 -16.69 20.23 -9.05
N LEU A 63 -15.65 19.80 -9.77
CA LEU A 63 -15.08 18.45 -9.62
C LEU A 63 -14.32 18.29 -8.30
N ALA A 64 -13.66 19.36 -7.83
CA ALA A 64 -13.00 19.38 -6.52
C ALA A 64 -14.00 19.32 -5.35
N LEU A 65 -15.19 19.93 -5.50
CA LEU A 65 -16.22 19.96 -4.46
C LEU A 65 -16.97 18.63 -4.33
N LEU A 66 -17.27 17.96 -5.45
CA LEU A 66 -17.89 16.62 -5.43
C LEU A 66 -16.92 15.51 -4.97
N ALA A 67 -15.60 15.74 -5.02
CA ALA A 67 -14.60 14.86 -4.44
C ALA A 67 -14.46 14.99 -2.90
N SER A 68 -15.08 16.03 -2.32
CA SER A 68 -15.01 16.33 -0.88
C SER A 68 -16.22 15.83 -0.08
N GLU A 69 -17.31 15.46 -0.74
CA GLU A 69 -18.49 14.88 -0.11
C GLU A 69 -18.28 13.37 0.13
N GLY A 70 -17.54 13.06 1.20
CA GLY A 70 -17.25 11.68 1.61
C GLY A 70 -15.92 11.48 2.34
N LEU A 71 -15.23 12.56 2.71
CA LEU A 71 -14.14 12.49 3.67
C LEU A 71 -14.77 12.31 5.06
N GLU A 72 -15.11 11.08 5.41
CA GLU A 72 -14.94 10.67 6.80
C GLU A 72 -13.48 11.00 7.14
N ASP A 73 -13.26 11.86 8.13
CA ASP A 73 -11.93 12.20 8.65
C ASP A 73 -11.29 10.90 9.18
N GLU A 74 -10.68 10.11 8.29
CA GLU A 74 -9.92 8.93 8.70
C GLU A 74 -8.73 9.42 9.50
N GLU A 75 -8.79 9.17 10.81
CA GLU A 75 -7.71 9.50 11.73
C GLU A 75 -6.46 8.66 11.41
N LEU A 76 -5.30 9.30 11.44
CA LEU A 76 -4.01 8.64 11.27
C LEU A 76 -3.82 7.59 12.38
N PRO A 77 -3.61 6.30 12.04
CA PRO A 77 -3.39 5.29 13.05
C PRO A 77 -2.11 5.53 13.87
N PRO A 78 -2.10 5.17 15.16
CA PRO A 78 -0.91 5.31 15.99
C PRO A 78 0.21 4.38 15.50
N ILE A 79 1.39 4.96 15.28
CA ILE A 79 2.58 4.23 14.84
C ILE A 79 3.42 3.86 16.05
N LYS A 80 3.76 2.58 16.17
CA LYS A 80 4.63 2.01 17.20
C LYS A 80 5.98 1.69 16.57
N HIS A 81 7.05 2.06 17.26
CA HIS A 81 8.41 1.75 16.83
C HIS A 81 9.00 0.72 17.80
N GLY A 82 9.48 -0.40 17.27
CA GLY A 82 10.13 -1.42 18.08
C GLY A 82 11.63 -1.17 18.21
N GLU A 83 12.25 -1.99 19.05
CA GLU A 83 13.68 -1.90 19.31
C GLU A 83 14.51 -2.26 18.06
N PRO A 84 15.54 -1.45 17.73
CA PRO A 84 16.39 -1.73 16.58
C PRO A 84 17.37 -2.88 16.86
N ILE A 85 17.55 -3.77 15.89
CA ILE A 85 18.55 -4.83 15.91
C ILE A 85 19.70 -4.46 14.99
N THR A 86 20.93 -4.56 15.49
CA THR A 86 22.14 -4.30 14.68
C THR A 86 22.99 -5.57 14.55
N ASP A 87 23.34 -5.93 13.31
CA ASP A 87 24.30 -6.98 12.99
C ASP A 87 25.25 -6.49 11.90
N ARG A 88 26.56 -6.68 12.10
CA ARG A 88 27.61 -6.32 11.12
C ARG A 88 27.42 -4.91 10.52
N ARG A 89 27.14 -3.92 11.40
CA ARG A 89 26.85 -2.51 11.08
C ARG A 89 25.54 -2.25 10.33
N SER A 90 24.83 -3.28 9.90
CA SER A 90 23.47 -3.13 9.39
C SER A 90 22.49 -3.05 10.56
N THR A 91 21.61 -2.06 10.53
CA THR A 91 20.57 -1.87 11.55
C THR A 91 19.21 -2.08 10.92
N PHE A 92 18.32 -2.74 11.66
CA PHE A 92 16.95 -3.04 11.28
C PHE A 92 16.04 -2.52 12.37
N GLN A 93 15.01 -1.75 12.01
CA GLN A 93 14.02 -1.27 12.96
C GLN A 93 12.61 -1.56 12.45
N PRO A 94 11.77 -2.23 13.25
CA PRO A 94 10.38 -2.45 12.89
C PRO A 94 9.50 -1.27 13.33
N HIS A 95 8.47 -1.03 12.54
CA HIS A 95 7.40 -0.08 12.79
C HIS A 95 6.07 -0.78 12.53
N LEU A 96 5.11 -0.59 13.43
CA LEU A 96 3.81 -1.24 13.37
C LEU A 96 2.73 -0.18 13.45
N ALA A 97 1.68 -0.34 12.65
CA ALA A 97 0.48 0.45 12.76
C ALA A 97 -0.77 -0.44 12.56
N PRO A 98 -1.82 -0.29 13.40
CA PRO A 98 -3.12 -0.89 13.11
C PRO A 98 -3.70 -0.22 11.86
N VAL A 99 -4.22 -1.00 10.92
CA VAL A 99 -4.83 -0.47 9.70
C VAL A 99 -6.10 -1.25 9.36
N VAL A 100 -7.15 -0.53 8.97
CA VAL A 100 -8.44 -1.08 8.56
C VAL A 100 -8.80 -0.74 7.13
N THR A 101 -8.15 0.26 6.53
CA THR A 101 -8.37 0.66 5.14
C THR A 101 -7.06 0.86 4.38
N PRO A 102 -7.06 0.70 3.04
CA PRO A 102 -5.87 0.97 2.23
C PRO A 102 -5.47 2.45 2.21
N LYS A 103 -6.37 3.37 2.58
CA LYS A 103 -6.05 4.79 2.74
C LYS A 103 -5.14 5.02 3.94
N GLN A 104 -5.47 4.41 5.09
CA GLN A 104 -4.62 4.44 6.28
C GLN A 104 -3.21 3.91 6.03
N VAL A 105 -3.04 2.88 5.20
CA VAL A 105 -1.71 2.37 4.80
C VAL A 105 -0.85 3.49 4.19
N LYS A 106 -1.42 4.28 3.28
CA LYS A 106 -0.71 5.42 2.67
C LYS A 106 -0.39 6.49 3.69
N MET A 107 -1.34 6.84 4.55
CA MET A 107 -1.14 7.83 5.61
C MET A 107 -0.01 7.44 6.56
N VAL A 108 0.07 6.16 6.94
CA VAL A 108 1.14 5.62 7.80
C VAL A 108 2.50 5.73 7.09
N LEU A 109 2.59 5.38 5.81
CA LEU A 109 3.83 5.51 5.03
C LEU A 109 4.28 6.97 4.93
N ASP A 110 3.38 7.87 4.58
CA ASP A 110 3.67 9.30 4.49
C ASP A 110 4.16 9.83 5.83
N LYS A 111 3.51 9.43 6.94
CA LYS A 111 3.94 9.81 8.28
C LYS A 111 5.33 9.27 8.64
N LEU A 112 5.63 8.03 8.28
CA LEU A 112 6.96 7.45 8.49
C LEU A 112 8.03 8.21 7.70
N TYR A 113 7.72 8.64 6.48
CA TYR A 113 8.64 9.39 5.63
C TYR A 113 8.84 10.87 6.02
N GLU A 114 7.97 11.44 6.87
CA GLU A 114 8.27 12.72 7.53
C GLU A 114 9.54 12.62 8.40
N ASN A 115 9.81 11.44 8.97
CA ASN A 115 11.03 11.20 9.73
C ASN A 115 12.22 10.97 8.78
N LYS A 116 13.12 11.96 8.74
CA LYS A 116 14.33 11.92 7.91
C LYS A 116 15.17 10.67 8.10
N LYS A 117 15.22 10.07 9.30
CA LYS A 117 16.00 8.85 9.53
C LYS A 117 15.42 7.65 8.77
N ILE A 118 14.09 7.55 8.74
CA ILE A 118 13.36 6.47 8.06
C ILE A 118 13.35 6.73 6.55
N ALA A 119 13.09 7.96 6.12
CA ALA A 119 13.13 8.35 4.72
C ALA A 119 14.52 8.17 4.07
N SER A 120 15.60 8.22 4.86
CA SER A 120 16.97 7.95 4.40
C SER A 120 17.45 6.52 4.67
N ALA A 121 16.57 5.62 5.13
CA ALA A 121 16.89 4.21 5.23
C ALA A 121 17.24 3.64 3.85
N THR A 122 18.09 2.62 3.83
CA THR A 122 18.48 1.97 2.57
C THR A 122 17.29 1.25 1.95
N HIS A 123 16.45 0.63 2.79
CA HIS A 123 15.23 -0.05 2.38
C HIS A 123 14.15 0.14 3.45
N ASN A 124 12.93 0.46 3.06
CA ASN A 124 11.72 0.52 3.89
C ASN A 124 10.72 -0.55 3.43
N ILE A 125 11.02 -1.78 3.82
CA ILE A 125 10.25 -2.97 3.43
C ILE A 125 8.93 -2.96 4.19
N HIS A 126 7.81 -3.20 3.52
CA HIS A 126 6.54 -3.25 4.23
C HIS A 126 5.59 -4.32 3.71
N ALA A 127 4.72 -4.77 4.61
CA ALA A 127 3.61 -5.64 4.29
C ALA A 127 2.43 -5.33 5.20
N TYR A 128 1.22 -5.51 4.69
CA TYR A 128 0.01 -5.33 5.48
C TYR A 128 -1.02 -6.40 5.15
N ARG A 129 -1.92 -6.66 6.11
CA ARG A 129 -3.07 -7.55 5.95
C ARG A 129 -4.27 -6.89 6.62
N ILE A 130 -5.28 -6.57 5.84
CA ILE A 130 -6.55 -5.98 6.27
C ILE A 130 -7.64 -7.03 6.03
N TYR A 131 -8.43 -7.32 7.06
CA TYR A 131 -9.54 -8.25 6.96
C TYR A 131 -10.81 -7.52 6.55
N CYS A 132 -11.39 -7.91 5.41
CA CYS A 132 -12.67 -7.36 4.96
C CYS A 132 -13.81 -8.27 5.42
N GLU A 133 -14.59 -7.82 6.40
CA GLU A 133 -15.70 -8.60 6.97
C GLU A 133 -16.78 -8.90 5.93
N ASP A 134 -17.10 -7.95 5.03
CA ASP A 134 -18.17 -8.10 4.04
C ASP A 134 -17.94 -9.27 3.08
N LYS A 135 -16.68 -9.46 2.66
CA LYS A 135 -16.30 -10.48 1.67
C LYS A 135 -15.72 -11.73 2.31
N GLN A 136 -15.45 -11.70 3.62
CA GLN A 136 -14.69 -12.74 4.34
C GLN A 136 -13.34 -13.04 3.65
N THR A 137 -12.66 -11.98 3.18
CA THR A 137 -11.38 -12.07 2.47
C THR A 137 -10.35 -11.10 3.03
N PHE A 138 -9.07 -11.34 2.74
CA PHE A 138 -7.99 -10.41 3.09
C PHE A 138 -7.64 -9.51 1.91
N LEU A 139 -7.56 -8.21 2.17
CA LEU A 139 -6.81 -7.26 1.36
C LEU A 139 -5.38 -7.22 1.90
N GLN A 140 -4.41 -7.63 1.10
CA GLN A 140 -3.03 -7.75 1.53
C GLN A 140 -2.09 -7.41 0.37
N ASP A 141 -0.98 -6.76 0.69
CA ASP A 141 0.04 -6.37 -0.27
C ASP A 141 1.39 -6.21 0.43
N CYS A 142 2.46 -6.14 -0.36
CA CYS A 142 3.82 -5.96 0.14
C CYS A 142 4.74 -5.26 -0.86
N GLU A 143 5.75 -4.59 -0.33
CA GLU A 143 6.79 -3.89 -1.09
C GLU A 143 8.18 -4.23 -0.53
N ASP A 144 9.10 -4.51 -1.43
CA ASP A 144 10.49 -4.88 -1.13
C ASP A 144 11.38 -3.65 -0.94
N ASP A 145 11.06 -2.52 -1.58
CA ASP A 145 11.88 -1.29 -1.63
C ASP A 145 13.36 -1.57 -1.95
N GLY A 146 13.61 -2.40 -2.96
CA GLY A 146 14.97 -2.79 -3.39
C GLY A 146 15.62 -3.90 -2.55
N GLU A 147 15.05 -4.30 -1.41
CA GLU A 147 15.44 -5.50 -0.66
C GLU A 147 14.75 -6.73 -1.25
N THR A 148 15.29 -7.26 -2.35
CA THR A 148 14.64 -8.32 -3.13
C THR A 148 14.12 -9.50 -2.29
N ALA A 149 12.85 -9.83 -2.47
CA ALA A 149 12.08 -10.89 -1.82
C ALA A 149 11.82 -10.71 -0.32
N ALA A 150 12.09 -9.55 0.28
CA ALA A 150 11.85 -9.31 1.70
C ALA A 150 10.38 -9.03 2.03
N GLY A 151 9.69 -8.19 1.26
CA GLY A 151 8.27 -7.85 1.42
C GLY A 151 7.38 -9.07 1.29
N GLY A 152 7.59 -9.92 0.28
CA GLY A 152 6.85 -11.17 0.13
C GLY A 152 7.05 -12.13 1.32
N ARG A 153 8.28 -12.22 1.85
CA ARG A 153 8.59 -13.03 3.06
C ARG A 153 7.96 -12.43 4.32
N LEU A 154 7.94 -11.11 4.43
CA LEU A 154 7.30 -10.40 5.54
C LEU A 154 5.78 -10.59 5.51
N LEU A 155 5.15 -10.50 4.33
CA LEU A 155 3.74 -10.81 4.17
C LEU A 155 3.43 -12.28 4.53
N HIS A 156 4.28 -13.21 4.08
CA HIS A 156 4.14 -14.62 4.43
C HIS A 156 4.26 -14.87 5.94
N LEU A 157 5.15 -14.15 6.63
CA LEU A 157 5.25 -14.18 8.08
C LEU A 157 3.92 -13.76 8.74
N LEU A 158 3.33 -12.64 8.29
CA LEU A 158 2.02 -12.18 8.79
C LEU A 158 0.91 -13.21 8.53
N GLN A 159 0.96 -13.93 7.41
CA GLN A 159 0.04 -15.03 7.08
C GLN A 159 0.15 -16.21 8.03
N ILE A 160 1.37 -16.69 8.28
CA ILE A 160 1.62 -17.83 9.17
C ILE A 160 1.16 -17.51 10.60
N LEU A 161 1.36 -16.27 11.04
CA LEU A 161 1.00 -15.80 12.37
C LEU A 161 -0.47 -15.40 12.50
N ASP A 162 -1.26 -15.55 11.41
CA ASP A 162 -2.66 -15.13 11.27
C ASP A 162 -2.97 -13.72 11.82
N VAL A 163 -2.04 -12.78 11.65
CA VAL A 163 -2.25 -11.41 12.12
C VAL A 163 -3.13 -10.65 11.13
N ARG A 164 -4.08 -9.88 11.67
CA ARG A 164 -5.10 -9.14 10.91
C ARG A 164 -5.09 -7.67 11.28
N ASN A 165 -5.51 -6.82 10.35
CA ASN A 165 -5.68 -5.38 10.50
C ASN A 165 -4.41 -4.68 10.97
N VAL A 166 -3.27 -5.07 10.39
CA VAL A 166 -1.96 -4.54 10.76
C VAL A 166 -1.11 -4.29 9.53
N MET A 167 -0.30 -3.24 9.63
CA MET A 167 0.80 -2.92 8.73
C MET A 167 2.10 -3.00 9.51
N VAL A 168 3.10 -3.65 8.92
CA VAL A 168 4.46 -3.69 9.45
C VAL A 168 5.41 -3.14 8.41
N VAL A 169 6.24 -2.19 8.82
CA VAL A 169 7.35 -1.64 8.03
C VAL A 169 8.64 -1.99 8.75
N VAL A 170 9.64 -2.49 8.04
CA VAL A 170 10.98 -2.75 8.57
C VAL A 170 11.97 -1.90 7.80
N SER A 171 12.49 -0.88 8.47
CA SER A 171 13.52 0.00 7.93
C SER A 171 14.90 -0.63 8.14
N ARG A 172 15.67 -0.76 7.06
CA ARG A 172 17.05 -1.26 7.08
C ARG A 172 18.01 -0.14 6.70
N TRP A 173 19.03 0.06 7.52
CA TRP A 173 20.21 0.88 7.18
C TRP A 173 21.40 -0.04 6.88
N TYR A 174 21.91 0.03 5.66
CA TYR A 174 23.03 -0.81 5.22
C TYR A 174 24.36 -0.33 5.82
N GLY A 175 25.09 -1.25 6.47
CA GLY A 175 26.35 -0.94 7.15
C GLY A 175 27.62 -1.13 6.34
N GLY A 176 27.51 -1.38 5.03
CA GLY A 176 28.66 -1.65 4.16
C GLY A 176 29.11 -3.12 4.10
N ILE A 177 28.47 -4.03 4.83
CA ILE A 177 28.77 -5.47 4.83
C ILE A 177 27.55 -6.25 4.34
N LEU A 178 27.74 -7.09 3.32
CA LEU A 178 26.68 -7.97 2.82
C LEU A 178 26.38 -9.08 3.83
N LEU A 179 25.16 -9.07 4.38
CA LEU A 179 24.68 -10.10 5.32
C LEU A 179 24.20 -11.38 4.61
N GLY A 180 24.03 -11.36 3.28
CA GLY A 180 23.50 -12.49 2.54
C GLY A 180 22.11 -12.89 3.05
N PRO A 181 21.80 -14.18 3.22
CA PRO A 181 20.52 -14.65 3.75
C PRO A 181 20.20 -14.24 5.19
N ASP A 182 21.21 -13.91 6.01
CA ASP A 182 21.00 -13.60 7.43
C ASP A 182 20.14 -12.34 7.64
N ARG A 183 20.17 -11.40 6.69
CA ARG A 183 19.32 -10.19 6.75
C ARG A 183 17.82 -10.52 6.86
N PHE A 184 17.37 -11.59 6.20
CA PHE A 184 15.97 -12.01 6.27
C PHE A 184 15.59 -12.53 7.65
N LYS A 185 16.55 -13.12 8.38
CA LYS A 185 16.33 -13.54 9.78
C LYS A 185 16.09 -12.31 10.65
N HIS A 186 16.90 -11.26 10.48
CA HIS A 186 16.74 -10.01 11.24
C HIS A 186 15.43 -9.29 10.90
N ILE A 187 15.07 -9.19 9.62
CA ILE A 187 13.79 -8.60 9.19
C ILE A 187 12.61 -9.33 9.84
N ASN A 188 12.59 -10.66 9.76
CA ASN A 188 11.51 -11.46 10.33
C ASN A 188 11.48 -11.41 11.86
N ASN A 189 12.65 -11.36 12.51
CA ASN A 189 12.72 -11.28 13.97
C ASN A 189 12.28 -9.91 14.47
N CYS A 190 12.71 -8.81 13.84
CA CYS A 190 12.21 -7.46 14.14
C CYS A 190 10.68 -7.40 14.03
N ALA A 191 10.13 -7.90 12.92
CA ALA A 191 8.68 -7.93 12.71
C ALA A 191 7.95 -8.77 13.76
N ARG A 192 8.47 -9.96 14.12
CA ARG A 192 7.86 -10.81 15.14
C ARG A 192 7.91 -10.15 16.52
N ASN A 193 9.04 -9.54 16.89
CA ASN A 193 9.22 -8.94 18.21
C ASN A 193 8.20 -7.83 18.44
N ILE A 194 8.04 -6.89 17.50
CA ILE A 194 7.07 -5.80 17.65
C ILE A 194 5.62 -6.32 17.68
N LEU A 195 5.32 -7.40 16.96
CA LEU A 195 3.99 -8.01 16.98
C LEU A 195 3.68 -8.65 18.34
N VAL A 196 4.69 -9.25 18.99
CA VAL A 196 4.55 -9.80 20.35
C VAL A 196 4.43 -8.66 21.37
N GLU A 197 5.26 -7.62 21.26
CA GLU A 197 5.23 -6.45 22.15
C GLU A 197 3.86 -5.74 22.12
N GLU A 198 3.27 -5.60 20.93
CA GLU A 198 1.95 -4.98 20.74
C GLU A 198 0.78 -5.99 20.85
N ASN A 199 1.02 -7.20 21.38
CA ASN A 199 0.02 -8.24 21.67
C ASN A 199 -0.81 -8.72 20.46
N TYR A 200 -0.25 -8.70 19.26
CA TYR A 200 -0.86 -9.31 18.07
C TYR A 200 -0.68 -10.83 18.03
N ILE A 201 0.27 -11.37 18.81
CA ILE A 201 0.61 -12.79 18.87
C ILE A 201 0.86 -13.16 20.33
N GLU A 202 0.30 -14.27 20.79
CA GLU A 202 0.61 -14.82 22.11
C GLU A 202 2.07 -15.31 22.14
N SER A 203 2.82 -14.93 23.18
CA SER A 203 4.18 -15.43 23.39
C SER A 203 4.15 -16.94 23.59
N THR A 204 4.62 -17.71 22.61
CA THR A 204 4.74 -19.17 22.74
C THR A 204 5.89 -19.62 23.66
N ASP A 205 6.53 -18.69 24.38
CA ASP A 205 7.68 -18.94 25.26
C ASP A 205 7.30 -19.32 26.70
N ASP A 206 6.02 -19.64 26.97
CA ASP A 206 5.58 -20.26 28.23
C ASP A 206 5.56 -21.80 28.13
N PRO A 207 6.60 -22.54 28.57
CA PRO A 207 6.55 -24.00 28.69
C PRO A 207 5.66 -24.50 29.85
N ALA A 208 4.77 -23.67 30.41
CA ALA A 208 4.10 -23.96 31.69
C ALA A 208 2.61 -24.33 31.61
N LYS A 209 1.95 -24.28 30.45
CA LYS A 209 0.53 -24.66 30.35
C LYS A 209 0.19 -25.47 29.09
N SER A 210 0.62 -26.73 29.07
CA SER A 210 -0.12 -27.75 28.31
C SER A 210 -0.18 -29.10 29.04
N GLY A 211 -1.34 -29.31 29.67
CA GLY A 211 -2.08 -30.56 29.74
C GLY A 211 -1.31 -31.86 29.99
N GLY A 212 -1.38 -32.33 31.24
CA GLY A 212 -1.08 -33.72 31.56
C GLY A 212 -1.91 -34.71 30.73
N LYS A 213 -1.24 -35.73 30.19
CA LYS A 213 -1.85 -37.02 29.86
C LYS A 213 -0.98 -38.15 30.39
N ASN A 214 -1.58 -38.88 31.33
CA ASN A 214 -1.13 -40.11 31.94
C ASN A 214 -0.50 -41.10 30.95
N LYS A 215 0.71 -41.58 31.26
CA LYS A 215 1.21 -42.86 30.73
C LYS A 215 1.45 -43.82 31.90
N LYS A 216 0.39 -44.56 32.24
CA LYS A 216 0.41 -45.66 33.22
C LYS A 216 1.27 -46.79 32.65
N GLN A 217 2.53 -46.90 33.07
CA GLN A 217 3.38 -48.04 32.76
C GLN A 217 2.96 -49.24 33.63
N LYS A 218 2.63 -50.33 32.93
CA LYS A 218 2.12 -51.60 33.46
C LYS A 218 3.29 -52.39 34.05
N SER A 219 3.25 -52.70 35.34
CA SER A 219 4.23 -53.54 36.02
C SER A 219 4.13 -55.00 35.56
N LYS A 220 5.25 -55.57 35.11
CA LYS A 220 5.42 -57.00 34.83
C LYS A 220 5.93 -57.66 36.12
N LYS A 221 5.09 -58.47 36.77
CA LYS A 221 5.44 -59.28 37.94
C LYS A 221 6.00 -60.61 37.45
N GLY A 222 7.30 -60.83 37.65
CA GLY A 222 7.95 -62.13 37.45
C GLY A 222 7.54 -63.09 38.56
N LYS A 223 7.38 -64.36 38.20
CA LYS A 223 7.10 -65.50 39.06
C LYS A 223 8.23 -66.50 38.86
#